data_AF-A0A4Y9JBA0-F1
#
_entry.id   AF-A0A4Y9JBA0-F1
#
_cell.length_a   1.000
_cell.length_b   1.000
_cell.length_c   1.000
_cell.angle_alpha   90.00
_cell.angle_beta   90.00
_cell.angle_gamma   90.00
#
_symmetry.space_group_name_H-M   'P 1'
#
loop_
_entity.id
_entity.type
_entity.pdbx_description
1 polymer ?
#
loop_
_entity_poly.entity_id
_entity_poly.type
_entity_poly.pdbx_seq_one_letter_code
_entity_poly.pdbx_strand_id
1 'polypeptide(L)'
;MAFSINGQLQKAAEEKRNREYEVSLVEALKNSYRDIQEIEIDSSGYSVPPGDWSCFIKLTFSDGEVVQYGLGHSLSDTINRSGVVNTAESEILSSHFGSTGGNVRVIFSDGKESVE
;
A
#
# COMPACT_ATOMS: atom_id res chain seq x y z
N MET A 1 -26.86 25.03 -10.15
CA MET A 1 -26.31 23.68 -9.93
C MET A 1 -24.79 23.77 -9.71
N ALA A 2 -24.32 24.47 -8.66
CA ALA A 2 -22.88 24.67 -8.41
C ALA A 2 -22.28 23.64 -7.43
N PHE A 3 -23.13 22.88 -6.72
CA PHE A 3 -22.69 21.94 -5.69
C PHE A 3 -22.06 20.64 -6.26
N SER A 4 -22.42 20.22 -7.48
CA SER A 4 -21.87 18.98 -8.08
C SER A 4 -20.43 19.12 -8.60
N ILE A 5 -20.06 20.27 -9.16
CA ILE A 5 -18.73 20.46 -9.78
C ILE A 5 -17.64 20.46 -8.68
N ASN A 6 -17.94 21.09 -7.54
CA ASN A 6 -17.00 21.16 -6.43
C ASN A 6 -16.73 19.77 -5.82
N GLY A 7 -17.76 18.91 -5.74
CA GLY A 7 -17.60 17.53 -5.27
C GLY A 7 -16.80 16.65 -6.23
N GLN A 8 -16.99 16.78 -7.54
CA GLN A 8 -16.23 16.04 -8.55
C GLN A 8 -14.75 16.42 -8.56
N LEU A 9 -14.44 17.72 -8.43
CA LEU A 9 -13.06 18.21 -8.33
C LEU A 9 -12.36 17.71 -7.06
N GLN A 10 -13.05 17.73 -5.93
CA GLN A 10 -12.51 17.21 -4.66
C GLN A 10 -12.21 15.71 -4.75
N LYS A 11 -13.12 14.94 -5.34
CA LYS A 11 -12.96 13.50 -5.50
C LYS A 11 -11.79 13.15 -6.42
N ALA A 12 -11.65 13.85 -7.55
CA ALA A 12 -10.53 13.65 -8.47
C ALA A 12 -9.18 14.03 -7.83
N ALA A 13 -9.14 15.08 -6.99
CA ALA A 13 -7.94 15.47 -6.27
C ALA A 13 -7.56 14.44 -5.19
N GLU A 14 -8.55 13.87 -4.50
CA GLU A 14 -8.33 12.80 -3.51
C GLU A 14 -7.86 11.51 -4.17
N GLU A 15 -8.46 11.10 -5.29
CA GLU A 15 -8.02 9.92 -6.06
C GLU A 15 -6.57 10.09 -6.54
N LYS A 16 -6.21 11.28 -7.04
CA LYS A 16 -4.82 11.59 -7.42
C LYS A 16 -3.87 11.52 -6.23
N ARG A 17 -4.23 12.12 -5.09
CA ARG A 17 -3.43 12.05 -3.86
C ARG A 17 -3.24 10.60 -3.44
N ASN A 18 -4.31 9.81 -3.34
CA ASN A 18 -4.23 8.42 -2.90
C ASN A 18 -3.34 7.59 -3.84
N ARG A 19 -3.42 7.82 -5.15
CA ARG A 19 -2.53 7.19 -6.13
C ARG A 19 -1.04 7.48 -5.85
N GLU A 20 -0.70 8.73 -5.51
CA GLU A 20 0.69 9.10 -5.17
C GLU A 20 1.18 8.34 -3.92
N TYR A 21 0.33 8.17 -2.91
CA TYR A 21 0.65 7.38 -1.72
C TYR A 21 0.78 5.89 -2.00
N GLU A 22 -0.10 5.32 -2.83
CA GLU A 22 0.00 3.90 -3.20
C GLU A 22 1.30 3.58 -3.92
N VAL A 23 1.71 4.41 -4.89
CA VAL A 23 2.96 4.22 -5.64
C VAL A 23 4.17 4.32 -4.70
N SER A 24 4.21 5.37 -3.87
CA SER A 24 5.25 5.54 -2.84
C SER A 24 5.29 4.35 -1.87
N LEU A 25 4.12 3.83 -1.48
CA LEU A 25 4.03 2.67 -0.58
C LEU A 25 4.60 1.41 -1.24
N VAL A 26 4.27 1.16 -2.50
CA VAL A 26 4.79 0.00 -3.25
C VAL A 26 6.32 0.03 -3.26
N GLU A 27 6.92 1.19 -3.57
CA GLU A 27 8.38 1.34 -3.53
C GLU A 27 8.93 1.09 -2.12
N ALA A 28 8.30 1.66 -1.09
CA ALA A 28 8.72 1.46 0.29
C ALA A 28 8.63 -0.01 0.74
N LEU A 29 7.58 -0.73 0.35
CA LEU A 29 7.40 -2.16 0.64
C LEU A 29 8.45 -3.00 -0.10
N LYS A 30 8.70 -2.72 -1.39
CA LYS A 30 9.78 -3.36 -2.16
C LYS A 30 11.15 -3.14 -1.53
N ASN A 31 11.38 -2.00 -0.87
CA ASN A 31 12.62 -1.76 -0.12
C ASN A 31 12.64 -2.34 1.30
N SER A 32 11.50 -2.84 1.78
CA SER A 32 11.34 -3.37 3.14
C SER A 32 11.41 -4.87 3.21
N TYR A 33 10.86 -5.53 2.18
CA TYR A 33 10.75 -6.98 2.09
C TYR A 33 11.34 -7.52 0.79
N ARG A 34 12.03 -8.65 0.90
CA ARG A 34 12.49 -9.46 -0.24
C ARG A 34 11.36 -10.36 -0.74
N ASP A 35 11.55 -10.87 -1.94
CA ASP A 35 10.76 -11.96 -2.51
C ASP A 35 9.25 -11.69 -2.60
N ILE A 36 8.85 -10.41 -2.67
CA ILE A 36 7.45 -10.01 -2.89
C ILE A 36 7.07 -10.42 -4.32
N GLN A 37 5.96 -11.13 -4.46
CA GLN A 37 5.37 -11.48 -5.74
C GLN A 37 4.20 -10.56 -6.08
N GLU A 38 3.35 -10.26 -5.09
CA GLU A 38 2.14 -9.46 -5.28
C GLU A 38 1.88 -8.53 -4.09
N ILE A 39 1.43 -7.32 -4.39
CA ILE A 39 0.92 -6.33 -3.44
C ILE A 39 -0.50 -5.98 -3.85
N GLU A 40 -1.46 -6.24 -2.99
CA GLU A 40 -2.86 -5.83 -3.17
C GLU A 40 -3.19 -4.76 -2.13
N ILE A 41 -3.60 -3.58 -2.59
CA ILE A 41 -3.91 -2.41 -1.76
C ILE A 41 -5.43 -2.23 -1.68
N ASP A 42 -5.94 -2.14 -0.45
CA ASP A 42 -7.36 -1.93 -0.18
C ASP A 42 -7.61 -0.54 0.43
N SER A 43 -8.58 0.19 -0.15
CA SER A 43 -8.91 1.57 0.24
C SER A 43 -9.79 1.70 1.48
N SER A 44 -10.26 0.59 2.08
CA SER A 44 -11.15 0.65 3.25
C SER A 44 -10.51 1.34 4.47
N GLY A 45 -9.18 1.45 4.48
CA GLY A 45 -8.41 2.11 5.54
C GLY A 45 -8.00 3.57 5.28
N TYR A 46 -8.40 4.18 4.15
CA TYR A 46 -7.97 5.55 3.82
C TYR A 46 -8.48 6.56 4.85
N SER A 47 -7.53 7.27 5.46
CA SER A 47 -7.84 8.35 6.39
C SER A 47 -8.31 9.60 5.64
N VAL A 48 -9.25 10.32 6.25
CA VAL A 48 -9.75 11.60 5.74
C VAL A 48 -8.70 12.68 6.07
N PRO A 49 -8.25 13.48 5.09
CA PRO A 49 -7.32 14.58 5.37
C PRO A 49 -7.93 15.63 6.33
N PRO A 50 -7.12 16.40 7.09
CA PRO A 50 -5.66 16.40 7.15
C PRO A 50 -5.14 15.43 8.23
N GLY A 51 -4.73 14.23 7.83
CA GLY A 51 -4.22 13.19 8.74
C GLY A 51 -3.27 12.24 8.01
N ASP A 52 -2.55 11.42 8.77
CA ASP A 52 -1.62 10.42 8.24
C ASP A 52 -2.35 9.42 7.37
N TRP A 53 -1.82 9.11 6.19
CA TRP A 53 -2.43 8.18 5.26
C TRP A 53 -2.24 6.73 5.73
N SER A 54 -3.30 5.94 5.69
CA SER A 54 -3.29 4.52 6.06
C SER A 54 -4.08 3.69 5.07
N CYS A 55 -3.75 2.40 4.95
CA CYS A 55 -4.50 1.45 4.14
C CYS A 55 -4.36 0.03 4.70
N PHE A 56 -5.14 -0.90 4.16
CA PHE A 56 -4.89 -2.31 4.31
C PHE A 56 -4.17 -2.82 3.07
N ILE A 57 -3.21 -3.72 3.28
CA ILE A 57 -2.56 -4.41 2.17
C ILE A 57 -2.61 -5.91 2.38
N LYS A 58 -2.44 -6.63 1.29
CA LYS A 58 -2.10 -8.04 1.28
C LYS A 58 -0.81 -8.23 0.49
N LEU A 59 0.16 -8.88 1.12
CA LEU A 59 1.42 -9.27 0.52
C LEU A 59 1.38 -10.77 0.23
N THR A 60 1.78 -11.14 -0.98
CA THR A 60 2.06 -12.53 -1.36
C THR A 60 3.55 -12.64 -1.67
N PHE A 61 4.22 -13.55 -0.98
CA PHE A 61 5.65 -13.84 -1.17
C PHE A 61 5.84 -15.02 -2.13
N SER A 62 7.02 -15.09 -2.74
CA SER A 62 7.33 -16.13 -3.74
C SER A 62 7.40 -17.55 -3.18
N ASP A 63 7.55 -17.70 -1.86
CA ASP A 63 7.49 -18.98 -1.15
C ASP A 63 6.06 -19.43 -0.79
N GLY A 64 5.06 -18.61 -1.14
CA GLY A 64 3.65 -18.87 -0.91
C GLY A 64 3.10 -18.33 0.41
N GLU A 65 3.92 -17.68 1.23
CA GLU A 65 3.41 -16.99 2.42
C GLU A 65 2.56 -15.77 2.02
N VAL A 66 1.47 -15.57 2.75
CA VAL A 66 0.52 -14.47 2.52
C VAL A 66 0.20 -13.79 3.84
N VAL A 67 0.32 -12.46 3.87
CA VAL A 67 0.03 -11.65 5.05
C VAL A 67 -0.85 -10.48 4.66
N GLN A 68 -1.91 -10.23 5.44
CA GLN A 68 -2.81 -9.10 5.24
C GLN A 68 -2.85 -8.26 6.52
N TYR A 69 -2.60 -6.95 6.40
CA TYR A 69 -2.50 -6.08 7.57
C TYR A 69 -2.72 -4.61 7.21
N GLY A 70 -3.06 -3.82 8.24
CA GLY A 70 -3.19 -2.37 8.12
C GLY A 70 -1.89 -1.66 8.47
N LEU A 71 -1.55 -0.59 7.75
CA LEU A 71 -0.36 0.22 8.02
C LEU A 71 -0.59 1.70 7.69
N GLY A 72 0.26 2.55 8.27
CA GLY A 72 0.38 3.96 7.92
C GLY A 72 1.54 4.17 6.94
N HIS A 73 1.49 5.24 6.15
CA HIS A 73 2.58 5.59 5.24
C HIS A 73 2.68 7.11 5.04
N SER A 74 3.90 7.62 5.06
CA SER A 74 4.25 8.97 4.61
C SER A 74 5.01 8.92 3.28
N LEU A 75 4.81 9.92 2.42
CA LEU A 75 5.55 10.06 1.15
C LEU A 75 7.06 10.22 1.33
N SER A 76 7.52 10.50 2.55
CA SER A 76 8.95 10.54 2.89
C SER A 76 9.55 9.17 3.21
N ASP A 77 8.73 8.15 3.39
CA ASP A 77 9.17 6.84 3.85
C ASP A 77 9.72 6.03 2.68
N THR A 78 11.03 5.75 2.72
CA THR A 78 11.69 4.90 1.71
C THR A 78 11.62 3.41 2.03
N ILE A 79 11.25 3.08 3.27
CA ILE A 79 11.04 1.73 3.82
C ILE A 79 9.80 1.81 4.72
N ASN A 80 8.90 0.84 4.62
CA ASN A 80 7.74 0.70 5.48
C ASN A 80 7.66 -0.72 6.08
N ARG A 81 7.99 -0.81 7.37
CA ARG A 81 7.81 -2.02 8.21
C ARG A 81 6.77 -1.80 9.30
N SER A 82 6.03 -0.70 9.22
CA SER A 82 4.93 -0.43 10.14
C SER A 82 3.76 -1.33 9.80
N GLY A 83 3.01 -1.75 10.81
CA GLY A 83 1.86 -2.61 10.60
C GLY A 83 1.19 -2.98 11.91
N VAL A 84 -0.14 -3.06 11.88
CA VAL A 84 -0.93 -3.67 12.94
C VAL A 84 -1.05 -5.15 12.60
N VAL A 85 -0.20 -5.96 13.22
CA VAL A 85 -0.06 -7.40 12.95
C VAL A 85 -0.08 -8.22 14.22
N ASN A 86 -0.51 -9.48 14.10
CA ASN A 86 -0.34 -10.48 15.14
C ASN A 86 1.07 -11.11 15.12
N THR A 87 1.38 -11.97 16.09
CA THR A 87 2.71 -12.58 16.21
C THR A 87 3.11 -13.41 14.99
N ALA A 88 2.20 -14.21 14.42
CA ALA A 88 2.52 -15.06 13.27
C ALA A 88 2.78 -14.22 12.01
N GLU A 89 1.97 -13.19 11.77
CA GLU A 89 2.17 -12.24 10.67
C GLU A 89 3.50 -11.48 10.83
N SER A 90 3.85 -11.07 12.06
CA SER A 90 5.13 -10.42 12.34
C SER A 90 6.33 -11.35 12.09
N GLU A 91 6.21 -12.63 12.41
CA GLU A 91 7.27 -13.62 12.14
C GLU A 91 7.50 -13.76 10.63
N ILE A 92 6.44 -13.90 9.84
CA ILE A 92 6.49 -13.94 8.37
C ILE A 92 7.14 -12.67 7.82
N LEU A 93 6.63 -11.48 8.18
CA LEU A 93 7.19 -10.22 7.69
C LEU A 93 8.67 -10.07 8.05
N SER A 94 9.07 -10.49 9.25
CA SER A 94 10.47 -10.41 9.68
C SER A 94 11.40 -11.40 8.97
N SER A 95 10.90 -12.58 8.59
CA SER A 95 11.67 -13.57 7.82
C SER A 95 11.97 -13.09 6.39
N HIS A 96 11.13 -12.18 5.90
CA HIS A 96 11.22 -11.56 4.58
C HIS A 96 11.85 -10.16 4.59
N PHE A 97 12.49 -9.70 5.67
CA PHE A 97 13.21 -8.41 5.60
C PHE A 97 14.31 -8.42 4.53
N GLY A 98 14.33 -7.38 3.71
CA GLY A 98 15.26 -7.26 2.59
C GLY A 98 14.72 -6.28 1.55
N SER A 99 15.08 -6.48 0.29
CA SER A 99 14.50 -5.72 -0.81
C SER A 99 14.18 -6.61 -2.01
N THR A 100 13.12 -6.25 -2.74
CA THR A 100 12.66 -6.92 -3.95
C THR A 100 13.03 -6.07 -5.15
N GLY A 101 14.01 -6.54 -5.94
CA GLY A 101 14.41 -5.91 -7.20
C GLY A 101 13.70 -6.46 -8.44
N GLY A 102 12.88 -7.51 -8.29
CA GLY A 102 12.11 -8.11 -9.38
C GLY A 102 10.81 -7.39 -9.68
N ASN A 103 10.15 -7.81 -10.76
CA ASN A 103 8.80 -7.38 -11.11
C ASN A 103 7.80 -7.87 -10.07
N VAL A 104 7.03 -6.94 -9.51
CA VAL A 104 5.96 -7.22 -8.54
C VAL A 104 4.62 -6.91 -9.18
N ARG A 105 3.65 -7.82 -9.06
CA ARG A 105 2.27 -7.53 -9.45
C ARG A 105 1.64 -6.62 -8.41
N VAL A 106 1.12 -5.48 -8.81
CA VAL A 106 0.47 -4.53 -7.93
C VAL A 106 -0.99 -4.40 -8.32
N ILE A 107 -1.88 -4.65 -7.38
CA ILE A 107 -3.32 -4.41 -7.49
C ILE A 107 -3.62 -3.21 -6.61
N PHE A 108 -3.99 -2.10 -7.24
CA PHE A 108 -4.28 -0.86 -6.55
C PHE A 108 -5.73 -0.81 -6.06
N SER A 109 -6.04 0.16 -5.19
CA SER A 109 -7.37 0.25 -4.58
C SER A 109 -8.52 0.52 -5.54
N ASP A 110 -8.24 1.06 -6.74
CA ASP A 110 -9.23 1.23 -7.80
C ASP A 110 -9.41 -0.04 -8.67
N GLY A 111 -8.77 -1.15 -8.27
CA GLY A 111 -8.80 -2.43 -8.97
C GLY A 111 -7.90 -2.48 -10.20
N LYS A 112 -7.14 -1.41 -10.51
CA LYS A 112 -6.18 -1.44 -11.60
C LYS A 112 -4.96 -2.25 -11.22
N GLU A 113 -4.41 -2.94 -12.21
CA GLU A 113 -3.24 -3.78 -12.06
C GLU A 113 -2.05 -3.15 -12.78
N SER A 114 -0.87 -3.21 -12.17
CA SER A 114 0.41 -2.84 -12.77
C SER A 114 1.47 -3.87 -12.44
N VAL A 115 2.57 -3.84 -13.19
CA VAL A 115 3.78 -4.60 -12.89
C VAL A 115 4.88 -3.59 -12.63
N GLU A 116 5.37 -3.54 -11.40
CA GLU A 116 6.32 -2.54 -10.88
C GLU A 116 7.68 -3.14 -10.52
#